data_AF-A0A4S2VJI6-F1
#
_entry.id   AF-A0A4S2VJI6-F1
#
_cell.length_a   1.000
_cell.length_b   1.000
_cell.length_c   1.000
_cell.angle_alpha   90.00
_cell.angle_beta   90.00
_cell.angle_gamma   90.00
#
_symmetry.space_group_name_H-M   'P 1'
#
loop_
_entity.id
_entity.type
_entity.pdbx_description
1 polymer ?
#
loop_
_entity_poly.entity_id
_entity_poly.type
_entity_poly.pdbx_seq_one_letter_code
_entity_poly.pdbx_strand_id
1 'polypeptide(L)' 'MRNPHVTVLVSPPDDQDHYVEIRGTARIDGDGRELIDFQHLRHRGTEPHPWDGPDDERVLVRVVPARILVFHG' A
#
# COMPACT_ATOMS: atom_id res chain seq x y z
N MET A 1 -3.52 -11.65 12.78
CA MET A 1 -4.60 -10.85 12.15
C MET A 1 -5.92 -11.58 12.30
N ARG A 2 -6.98 -10.91 12.73
CA ARG A 2 -8.29 -11.57 12.93
C ARG A 2 -9.02 -11.86 11.60
N ASN A 3 -8.80 -11.03 10.58
CA ASN A 3 -9.28 -11.25 9.21
C ASN A 3 -8.22 -10.73 8.23
N PRO A 4 -7.59 -11.58 7.40
CA PRO A 4 -6.56 -11.15 6.47
C PRO A 4 -7.11 -10.70 5.11
N HIS A 5 -8.40 -10.87 4.83
CA HIS A 5 -8.95 -10.55 3.52
C HIS A 5 -8.98 -9.04 3.27
N VAL A 6 -8.38 -8.62 2.15
CA VAL A 6 -8.28 -7.21 1.75
C VAL A 6 -8.58 -7.03 0.27
N THR A 7 -9.00 -5.81 -0.08
CA THR A 7 -9.12 -5.33 -1.45
C THR A 7 -8.30 -4.05 -1.60
N VAL A 8 -7.51 -3.96 -2.66
CA VAL A 8 -6.78 -2.75 -3.07
C VAL A 8 -7.39 -2.24 -4.38
N LEU A 9 -7.75 -0.96 -4.42
CA LEU A 9 -8.20 -0.27 -5.63
C LEU A 9 -7.10 0.67 -6.10
N VAL A 10 -6.78 0.62 -7.39
CA VAL A 10 -5.86 1.57 -8.04
C VAL A 10 -6.61 2.23 -9.19
N SER A 11 -6.84 3.52 -9.10
CA SER A 11 -7.51 4.33 -10.13
C SER A 11 -6.60 5.44 -10.63
N PRO A 12 -6.78 5.92 -11.88
CA PRO A 12 -6.20 7.19 -12.30
C PRO A 12 -6.73 8.35 -11.44
N PRO A 13 -5.94 9.41 -11.22
CA PRO A 13 -6.36 10.55 -10.42
C PRO A 13 -7.50 11.36 -11.07
N ASP A 14 -7.55 11.38 -12.39
CA ASP A 14 -8.47 12.21 -13.18
C ASP A 14 -9.63 11.40 -13.81
N ASP A 15 -9.77 10.12 -13.45
CA ASP A 15 -10.75 9.21 -14.04
C ASP A 15 -11.27 8.22 -12.98
N GLN A 16 -12.55 8.37 -12.60
CA GLN A 16 -13.19 7.54 -11.58
C GLN A 16 -13.93 6.33 -12.17
N ASP A 17 -14.08 6.27 -13.50
CA ASP A 17 -14.77 5.17 -14.18
C ASP A 17 -13.83 4.00 -14.50
N HIS A 18 -12.54 4.16 -14.17
CA HIS A 18 -11.51 3.17 -14.41
C HIS A 18 -10.76 2.80 -13.13
N TYR A 19 -10.66 1.51 -12.84
CA TYR A 19 -9.82 1.02 -11.75
C TYR A 19 -9.36 -0.41 -11.96
N VAL A 20 -8.26 -0.75 -11.30
CA VAL A 20 -7.85 -2.13 -11.04
C VAL A 20 -8.26 -2.49 -9.63
N GLU A 21 -9.00 -3.57 -9.47
CA GLU A 21 -9.34 -4.16 -8.17
C GLU A 21 -8.51 -5.42 -7.94
N ILE A 22 -7.76 -5.43 -6.83
CA ILE A 22 -6.92 -6.54 -6.40
C ILE A 22 -7.48 -7.07 -5.08
N ARG A 23 -8.04 -8.29 -5.10
CA ARG A 23 -8.49 -9.00 -3.90
C ARG A 23 -7.43 -10.01 -3.48
N GLY A 24 -7.20 -10.13 -2.18
CA GLY A 24 -6.18 -11.03 -1.67
C GLY A 24 -6.21 -11.18 -0.15
N THR A 25 -5.07 -11.59 0.38
CA THR A 25 -4.82 -11.66 1.83
C THR A 25 -3.63 -10.80 2.23
N ALA A 26 -3.70 -10.17 3.39
CA ALA A 26 -2.64 -9.37 3.97
C ALA A 26 -1.92 -10.12 5.09
N ARG A 27 -0.63 -9.87 5.23
CA ARG A 27 0.20 -10.30 6.37
C ARG A 27 1.20 -9.22 6.73
N ILE A 28 1.53 -9.10 8.02
CA ILE A 28 2.67 -8.29 8.47
C ILE A 28 3.95 -9.08 8.15
N ASP A 29 4.94 -8.42 7.56
CA ASP A 29 6.20 -8.99 7.09
C ASP A 29 7.42 -8.31 7.72
N GLY A 30 7.28 -7.81 8.95
CA GLY A 30 8.35 -7.18 9.71
C GLY A 30 8.33 -5.65 9.65
N ASP A 31 9.53 -5.06 9.74
CA ASP A 31 9.75 -3.61 9.77
C ASP A 31 9.34 -2.94 8.44
N GLY A 32 8.69 -1.78 8.55
CA GLY A 32 8.26 -0.95 7.43
C GLY A 32 9.22 0.18 7.04
N ARG A 33 10.34 0.37 7.75
CA ARG A 33 11.27 1.50 7.57
C ARG A 33 11.71 1.70 6.11
N GLU A 34 12.29 0.66 5.51
CA GLU A 34 12.79 0.74 4.12
C GLU A 34 11.67 1.10 3.13
N LEU A 35 10.47 0.56 3.34
CA LEU A 35 9.33 0.81 2.45
C LEU A 35 8.78 2.24 2.57
N ILE A 36 8.74 2.83 3.77
CA ILE A 36 8.26 4.22 3.92
C ILE A 36 9.28 5.21 3.36
N ASP A 37 10.58 4.95 3.56
CA ASP A 37 11.66 5.78 3.02
C ASP A 37 11.65 5.75 1.48
N PHE A 38 11.53 4.55 0.88
CA PHE A 38 11.37 4.39 -0.57
C PHE A 38 10.14 5.12 -1.12
N GLN A 39 8.98 5.02 -0.47
CA GLN A 39 7.76 5.71 -0.90
C GLN A 39 7.89 7.24 -0.79
N HIS A 40 8.52 7.73 0.29
CA HIS A 40 8.74 9.15 0.48
C HIS A 40 9.69 9.71 -0.59
N LEU A 41 10.77 9.01 -0.90
CA LEU A 41 11.66 9.38 -2.00
C LEU A 41 10.89 9.40 -3.33
N ARG A 42 10.14 8.34 -3.64
CA ARG A 42 9.39 8.21 -4.90
C ARG A 42 8.32 9.29 -5.10
N HIS A 43 7.63 9.68 -4.03
CA HIS A 43 6.45 10.54 -4.14
C HIS A 43 6.67 11.98 -3.64
N ARG A 44 7.74 12.25 -2.88
CA ARG A 44 8.05 13.56 -2.29
C ARG A 44 9.49 14.02 -2.54
N GLY A 45 10.38 13.14 -3.00
CA GLY A 45 11.73 13.49 -3.45
C GLY A 45 12.79 13.54 -2.34
N THR A 46 12.48 13.07 -1.13
CA THR A 46 13.40 13.10 0.02
C THR A 46 13.47 11.75 0.71
N GLU A 47 14.62 11.46 1.32
CA GLU A 47 14.89 10.26 2.13
C GLU A 47 15.84 10.66 3.27
N PRO A 48 15.59 10.26 4.53
CA PRO A 48 14.51 9.38 5.00
C PRO A 48 13.14 10.09 5.09
N HIS A 49 12.08 9.31 5.34
CA HIS A 49 10.77 9.81 5.73
C HIS A 49 10.88 10.64 7.04
N PRO A 50 10.51 11.93 7.04
CA PRO A 50 10.82 12.84 8.15
C PRO A 50 9.72 12.96 9.21
N TRP A 51 8.60 12.25 9.08
CA TRP A 51 7.38 12.49 9.88
C TRP A 51 7.09 11.40 10.92
N ASP A 52 8.11 10.73 11.43
CA ASP A 52 7.94 9.81 12.56
C ASP A 52 8.08 10.54 13.90
N GLY A 53 7.17 10.26 14.84
CA GLY A 53 7.30 10.57 16.24
C GLY A 53 8.17 9.55 17.01
N PRO A 54 8.50 9.84 18.28
CA PRO A 54 9.36 8.97 19.10
C PRO A 54 8.76 7.58 19.36
N ASP A 55 7.44 7.45 19.31
CA ASP A 55 6.71 6.21 19.60
C ASP A 55 6.11 5.56 18.33
N ASP A 56 6.44 6.07 17.15
CA ASP A 56 5.89 5.54 15.90
C ASP A 56 6.60 4.25 15.47
N GLU A 57 5.83 3.17 15.33
CA GLU A 57 6.29 1.93 14.71
C GLU A 57 5.81 1.82 13.26
N ARG A 58 6.73 1.44 12.37
CA ARG A 58 6.43 1.13 10.96
C ARG A 58 6.39 -0.37 10.76
N VAL A 59 5.40 -0.86 10.02
CA VAL A 59 5.28 -2.27 9.67
C VAL A 59 5.10 -2.43 8.17
N LEU A 60 5.69 -3.48 7.61
CA LEU A 60 5.43 -3.87 6.23
C LEU A 60 4.17 -4.73 6.18
N VAL A 61 3.16 -4.29 5.44
CA VAL A 61 1.97 -5.10 5.13
C VAL A 61 2.09 -5.63 3.71
N ARG A 62 2.32 -6.94 3.58
CA ARG A 62 2.34 -7.61 2.28
C ARG A 62 0.96 -8.11 1.91
N VAL A 63 0.47 -7.70 0.76
CA VAL A 63 -0.74 -8.25 0.13
C VAL A 63 -0.33 -9.32 -0.87
N VAL A 64 -0.93 -10.51 -0.76
CA VAL A 64 -0.81 -11.60 -1.73
C VAL A 64 -2.09 -11.63 -2.57
N PRO A 65 -2.04 -11.26 -3.87
CA PRO A 65 -3.20 -11.27 -4.74
C PRO A 65 -3.77 -12.68 -4.92
N ALA A 66 -5.09 -12.79 -4.88
CA ALA A 66 -5.84 -14.00 -5.22
C ALA A 66 -6.74 -13.79 -6.45
N ARG A 67 -7.19 -12.55 -6.69
CA ARG A 67 -7.99 -12.17 -7.87
C ARG A 67 -7.68 -10.74 -8.27
N ILE A 68 -7.56 -10.52 -9.58
CA ILE A 68 -7.37 -9.19 -10.18
C ILE A 68 -8.52 -8.97 -11.17
N LEU A 69 -9.14 -7.80 -11.09
CA LEU A 69 -10.20 -7.33 -11.98
C LEU A 69 -9.80 -5.98 -12.55
N VAL A 70 -10.14 -5.73 -13.80
CA VAL A 70 -9.96 -4.41 -14.41
C VAL A 70 -11.32 -3.91 -14.85
N PHE A 71 -11.73 -2.78 -14.29
CA PHE A 71 -12.98 -2.12 -14.59
C PHE A 71 -12.71 -0.96 -15.55
N HIS A 72 -13.49 -0.97 -16.63
CA HIS A 72 -13.63 0.12 -17.59
C HIS A 72 -15.15 0.24 -17.79
N GLY A 73 -15.69 1.45 -17.63
CA GLY A 73 -17.13 1.73 -17.73
C GLY A 73 -17.80 1.22 -19.01
#